data_AF-A0A0J8RDV2-F1
#
_entry.id   AF-A0A0J8RDV2-F1
#
_cell.length_a   1.000
_cell.length_b   1.000
_cell.length_c   1.000
_cell.angle_alpha   90.00
_cell.angle_beta   90.00
_cell.angle_gamma   90.00
#
_symmetry.space_group_name_H-M   'P 1'
#
loop_
_entity.id
_entity.type
_entity.pdbx_description
1 polymer ?
#
loop_
_entity_poly.entity_id
_entity_poly.type
_entity_poly.pdbx_seq_one_letter_code
_entity_poly.pdbx_strand_id
1 'polypeptide(L)'
;MEQQACEEAKAGLAAYYKVDMKTFVDNVCRQVVERHIVRNLCHLFTPTDVLAFSDEEVELIASEPNSRQDRRKELKILEKHLEESFFELRS
;
A
#
# COMPACT_ATOMS: atom_id res chain seq x y z
N MET A 1 22.66 -11.84 -55.89
CA MET A 1 21.68 -10.73 -55.89
C MET A 1 20.48 -11.09 -55.01
N GLU A 2 19.83 -12.23 -55.24
CA GLU A 2 18.66 -12.66 -54.44
C GLU A 2 18.96 -12.91 -52.96
N GLN A 3 20.07 -13.58 -52.64
CA GLN A 3 20.44 -13.87 -51.24
C GLN A 3 20.66 -12.59 -50.42
N GLN A 4 21.26 -11.56 -51.02
CA GLN A 4 21.51 -10.29 -50.34
C GLN A 4 20.21 -9.52 -50.10
N ALA A 5 19.30 -9.50 -51.08
CA ALA A 5 17.97 -8.93 -50.89
C ALA A 5 17.19 -9.65 -49.77
N CYS A 6 17.35 -10.97 -49.65
CA CYS A 6 16.72 -11.76 -48.59
C CYS A 6 17.27 -11.41 -47.19
N GLU A 7 18.59 -11.27 -47.05
CA GLU A 7 19.22 -10.86 -45.79
C GLU A 7 18.86 -9.41 -45.40
N GLU A 8 18.77 -8.49 -46.36
CA GLU A 8 18.33 -7.11 -46.12
C GLU A 8 16.87 -7.07 -45.66
N ALA A 9 15.98 -7.84 -46.27
CA ALA A 9 14.58 -7.95 -45.85
C ALA A 9 14.47 -8.50 -44.41
N LYS A 10 15.26 -9.52 -44.08
CA LYS A 10 15.31 -10.10 -42.74
C LYS A 10 15.82 -9.09 -41.69
N ALA A 11 16.85 -8.33 -42.02
CA ALA A 11 17.37 -7.27 -41.15
C ALA A 11 16.32 -6.17 -40.92
N GLY A 12 15.60 -5.77 -41.97
CA GLY A 12 14.49 -4.83 -41.88
C GLY A 12 13.36 -5.32 -40.96
N LEU A 13 12.95 -6.58 -41.09
CA LEU A 13 11.94 -7.19 -40.23
C LEU A 13 12.39 -7.25 -38.76
N ALA A 14 13.65 -7.63 -38.51
CA ALA A 14 14.19 -7.67 -37.16
C ALA A 14 14.23 -6.28 -36.51
N ALA A 15 14.59 -5.24 -37.28
CA ALA A 15 14.56 -3.87 -36.80
C ALA A 15 13.14 -3.38 -36.49
N TYR A 16 12.19 -3.70 -37.36
CA TYR A 16 10.77 -3.39 -37.15
C TYR A 16 10.24 -4.06 -35.87
N TYR A 17 10.45 -5.38 -35.73
CA TYR A 17 10.01 -6.14 -34.56
C TYR A 17 10.62 -5.62 -33.26
N LYS A 18 11.89 -5.19 -33.27
CA LYS A 18 12.55 -4.60 -32.10
C LYS A 18 11.85 -3.32 -31.62
N VAL A 19 11.34 -2.50 -32.53
CA VAL A 19 10.61 -1.28 -32.16
C VAL A 19 9.22 -1.64 -31.65
N ASP A 20 8.50 -2.51 -32.35
CA ASP A 20 7.15 -2.93 -31.97
C ASP A 20 7.11 -3.60 -30.61
N MET A 21 8.09 -4.45 -30.30
CA MET A 21 8.18 -5.11 -29.00
C MET A 21 8.36 -4.09 -27.86
N LYS A 22 9.17 -3.04 -28.06
CA LYS A 22 9.33 -1.97 -27.06
C LYS A 22 8.04 -1.20 -26.89
N THR A 23 7.39 -0.83 -27.99
CA THR A 23 6.10 -0.14 -27.98
C THR A 23 5.04 -0.96 -27.26
N PHE A 24 4.99 -2.27 -27.49
CA PHE A 24 4.08 -3.17 -26.80
C PHE A 24 4.31 -3.15 -25.28
N VAL A 25 5.55 -3.34 -24.84
CA VAL A 25 5.89 -3.34 -23.40
C VAL A 25 5.54 -1.99 -22.78
N ASP A 26 5.93 -0.88 -23.41
CA ASP A 26 5.62 0.47 -22.95
C ASP A 26 4.11 0.72 -22.84
N ASN A 27 3.34 0.24 -23.82
CA ASN A 27 1.89 0.39 -23.82
C ASN A 27 1.23 -0.46 -22.75
N VAL A 28 1.67 -1.71 -22.53
CA VAL A 28 1.13 -2.53 -21.44
C VAL A 28 1.43 -1.88 -20.09
N CYS A 29 2.67 -1.42 -19.87
CA CYS A 29 3.03 -0.75 -18.62
C CYS A 29 2.21 0.52 -18.39
N ARG A 30 2.18 1.45 -19.35
CA ARG A 30 1.51 2.75 -19.15
C ARG A 30 -0.01 2.66 -19.27
N GLN A 31 -0.49 2.02 -20.33
CA GLN A 31 -1.91 2.06 -20.66
C GLN A 31 -2.71 1.00 -19.90
N VAL A 32 -2.09 -0.10 -19.47
CA VAL A 32 -2.79 -1.15 -18.71
C VAL A 32 -2.45 -1.03 -17.23
N VAL A 33 -1.18 -1.22 -16.85
CA VAL A 33 -0.78 -1.30 -15.44
C VAL A 33 -0.95 0.06 -14.75
N GLU A 34 -0.31 1.11 -15.25
CA GLU A 34 -0.38 2.42 -14.60
C GLU A 34 -1.81 2.97 -14.62
N ARG A 35 -2.50 2.93 -15.77
CA ARG A 35 -3.82 3.52 -15.92
C ARG A 35 -4.94 2.77 -15.17
N HIS A 36 -4.93 1.43 -15.18
CA HIS A 36 -6.05 0.65 -14.65
C HIS A 36 -5.77 -0.01 -13.31
N ILE A 37 -4.50 -0.16 -12.92
CA ILE A 37 -4.14 -0.75 -11.63
C ILE A 37 -3.64 0.36 -10.70
N VAL A 38 -2.54 1.01 -11.05
CA VAL A 38 -1.86 1.97 -10.16
C VAL A 38 -2.71 3.21 -9.90
N ARG A 39 -3.30 3.81 -10.93
CA ARG A 39 -4.15 5.01 -10.78
C ARG A 39 -5.32 4.79 -9.84
N ASN A 40 -5.90 3.59 -9.86
CA ASN A 40 -7.04 3.26 -9.00
C ASN A 40 -6.64 3.11 -7.52
N LEU A 41 -5.35 2.88 -7.22
CA LEU A 41 -4.86 2.80 -5.84
C LEU A 41 -5.11 4.10 -5.06
N CYS A 42 -5.02 5.26 -5.72
CA CYS A 42 -5.31 6.56 -5.10
C CYS A 42 -6.77 6.72 -4.66
N HIS A 43 -7.66 5.85 -5.16
CA HIS A 43 -9.08 5.86 -4.86
C HIS A 43 -9.52 4.67 -4.01
N LEU A 44 -8.59 3.83 -3.53
CA LEU A 44 -8.92 2.67 -2.68
C LEU A 44 -9.36 3.05 -1.27
N PHE A 45 -8.93 4.22 -0.80
CA PHE A 45 -9.26 4.71 0.53
C PHE A 45 -9.43 6.21 0.49
N THR A 46 -10.69 6.63 0.48
CA THR A 46 -11.11 8.02 0.38
C THR A 46 -11.85 8.44 1.66
N PRO A 47 -12.00 9.75 1.92
CA PRO A 47 -12.81 10.22 3.04
C PRO A 47 -14.25 9.68 3.01
N THR A 48 -14.81 9.46 1.82
CA THR A 48 -16.13 8.87 1.65
C THR A 48 -16.16 7.42 2.14
N ASP A 49 -15.10 6.65 1.88
CA ASP A 49 -14.99 5.27 2.38
C ASP A 49 -14.91 5.25 3.91
N VAL A 50 -14.18 6.19 4.51
CA VAL A 50 -14.12 6.35 5.99
C VAL A 50 -15.49 6.70 6.57
N LEU A 51 -16.24 7.60 5.91
CA LEU A 51 -17.59 7.97 6.33
C LEU A 51 -18.59 6.82 6.19
N ALA A 52 -18.29 5.81 5.36
CA ALA A 52 -19.14 4.65 5.16
C ALA A 52 -18.90 3.53 6.18
N PHE A 53 -17.88 3.64 7.04
CA PHE A 53 -17.62 2.67 8.08
C PHE A 53 -18.75 2.64 9.12
N SER A 54 -19.10 1.43 9.53
CA SER A 54 -19.98 1.18 10.67
C SER A 54 -19.30 1.53 11.99
N ASP A 55 -20.10 1.75 13.04
CA ASP A 55 -19.58 2.01 14.38
C ASP A 55 -18.70 0.85 14.86
N GLU A 56 -19.05 -0.39 14.55
CA GLU A 56 -18.25 -1.58 14.89
C GLU A 56 -16.89 -1.61 14.18
N GLU A 57 -16.83 -1.23 12.91
CA GLU A 57 -15.57 -1.14 12.16
C GLU A 57 -14.67 -0.03 12.70
N VAL A 58 -15.25 1.13 13.03
CA VAL A 58 -14.53 2.25 13.65
C VAL A 58 -14.00 1.83 15.01
N GLU A 59 -14.82 1.16 15.83
CA GLU A 59 -14.39 0.63 17.13
C GLU A 59 -13.25 -0.36 16.95
N LEU A 60 -13.33 -1.29 16.01
CA LEU A 60 -12.26 -2.26 15.75
C LEU A 60 -10.95 -1.59 15.31
N ILE A 61 -11.01 -0.60 14.42
CA ILE A 61 -9.83 0.12 13.90
C ILE A 61 -9.20 0.99 15.00
N ALA A 62 -10.03 1.66 15.80
CA ALA A 62 -9.57 2.57 16.85
C ALA A 62 -9.18 1.86 18.16
N SER A 63 -9.61 0.60 18.34
CA SER A 63 -9.34 -0.17 19.56
C SER A 63 -7.89 -0.60 19.70
N GLU A 64 -7.40 -0.53 20.93
CA GLU A 64 -6.13 -1.15 21.30
C GLU A 64 -6.27 -2.68 21.35
N PRO A 65 -5.22 -3.44 20.98
CA PRO A 65 -5.18 -4.89 21.23
C PRO A 65 -5.30 -5.20 22.72
N ASN A 66 -5.96 -6.30 23.07
CA ASN A 66 -6.19 -6.72 24.47
C ASN A 66 -4.92 -6.70 25.33
N SER A 67 -3.78 -7.17 24.79
CA SER A 67 -2.50 -7.16 25.50
C SER A 67 -2.04 -5.76 25.91
N ARG A 68 -2.31 -4.74 25.08
CA ARG A 68 -2.03 -3.33 25.43
C ARG A 68 -3.02 -2.80 26.44
N GLN A 69 -4.29 -3.18 26.33
CA GLN A 69 -5.30 -2.78 27.31
C GLN A 69 -4.96 -3.30 28.71
N ASP A 70 -4.56 -4.56 28.81
CA ASP A 70 -4.20 -5.19 30.09
C ASP A 70 -2.93 -4.55 30.67
N ARG A 71 -1.92 -4.32 29.83
CA ARG A 71 -0.72 -3.61 30.27
C ARG A 71 -1.03 -2.18 30.76
N ARG A 72 -1.92 -1.47 30.08
CA ARG A 72 -2.35 -0.13 30.49
C ARG A 72 -3.07 -0.16 31.85
N LYS A 73 -3.89 -1.18 32.11
CA LYS A 73 -4.55 -1.36 33.42
C LYS A 73 -3.52 -1.60 34.53
N GLU A 74 -2.56 -2.49 34.31
CA GLU A 74 -1.49 -2.77 35.28
C GLU A 74 -0.69 -1.51 35.62
N LEU A 75 -0.31 -0.73 34.59
CA LEU A 75 0.47 0.49 34.78
C LEU A 75 -0.31 1.56 35.54
N LYS A 76 -1.62 1.71 35.28
CA LYS A 76 -2.48 2.64 36.03
C LYS A 76 -2.62 2.25 37.51
N ILE A 77 -2.65 0.95 37.81
CA ILE A 77 -2.67 0.47 39.20
C ILE A 77 -1.35 0.83 39.88
N LEU A 78 -0.23 0.58 39.22
CA LEU A 78 1.10 0.92 39.74
C LEU A 78 1.25 2.42 39.97
N GLU A 79 0.82 3.24 39.01
CA GLU A 79 0.81 4.71 39.12
C GLU A 79 0.05 5.16 40.37
N LYS A 80 -1.18 4.68 40.56
CA LYS A 80 -2.00 5.00 41.73
C LYS A 80 -1.32 4.61 43.05
N HIS A 81 -0.74 3.42 43.12
CA HIS A 81 -0.03 2.97 44.32
C HIS A 81 1.22 3.83 44.62
N LEU A 82 1.94 4.25 43.58
CA LEU A 82 3.09 5.13 43.73
C LEU A 82 2.67 6.53 44.20
N GLU A 83 1.56 7.07 43.68
CA GLU A 83 0.99 8.35 44.14
C GLU A 83 0.56 8.30 45.60
N GLU A 84 -0.13 7.22 46.00
CA GLU A 84 -0.55 7.00 47.39
C GLU A 84 0.67 6.89 48.32
N SER A 85 1.66 6.07 47.95
CA SER A 85 2.89 5.91 48.73
C SER A 85 3.66 7.23 48.86
N PHE A 86 3.72 8.02 47.79
CA PHE A 86 4.37 9.33 47.81
C PHE A 86 3.64 10.32 48.72
N PHE A 87 2.31 10.31 48.73
CA PHE A 87 1.51 11.15 49.61
C PHE A 87 1.74 10.78 51.09
N GLU A 88 1.74 9.49 51.42
CA GLU A 88 2.03 9.00 52.78
C GLU A 88 3.43 9.39 53.26
N LEU A 89 4.44 9.34 52.38
CA LEU A 89 5.81 9.74 52.70
C LEU A 89 5.98 11.25 52.94
N ARG A 90 5.02 12.07 52.50
CA ARG A 90 5.05 13.53 52.61
C ARG A 90 4.26 14.07 53.80
N SER A 91 3.35 13.28 54.39
CA SER A 91 2.60 13.63 55.60
C SER A 91 3.37 13.30 56.87
#